data_AF-A0A558H8H6-F1
#
_entry.id   AF-A0A558H8H6-F1
#
_cell.length_a   1.000
_cell.length_b   1.000
_cell.length_c   1.000
_cell.angle_alpha   90.00
_cell.angle_beta   90.00
_cell.angle_gamma   90.00
#
_symmetry.space_group_name_H-M   'P 1'
#
loop_
_entity.id
_entity.type
_entity.pdbx_description
1 polymer ?
#
loop_
_entity_poly.entity_id
_entity_poly.type
_entity_poly.pdbx_seq_one_letter_code
_entity_poly.pdbx_strand_id
1 'polypeptide(L)'
;MHESGGPGWRITMDTSGPMLIALYLRDVAGLDGAGRPSLSHAAPKVRHADHSHLTSDVGGIQALKTEWEAWWESLVKAYPKPASELAPPSFKAFGNSPALQRVLQAHFGSALGWATDRIDEYADLEAAREANGVTQVLNEMVEDRLLEVGRSSRDFELTIIELPLSEPRAWYLEPSTMIMSHRLLSEPDVFRSYVQPVVELLA
;
A
#
# COMPACT_ATOMS: atom_id res chain seq x y z
N MET A 1 -9.49 -4.75 -8.17
CA MET A 1 -9.29 -3.48 -8.94
C MET A 1 -10.61 -2.80 -9.20
N HIS A 2 -10.84 -1.74 -8.45
CA HIS A 2 -11.95 -0.82 -8.61
C HIS A 2 -11.51 0.45 -9.33
N GLU A 3 -12.28 0.89 -10.31
CA GLU A 3 -12.08 2.16 -11.01
C GLU A 3 -13.37 2.98 -10.95
N SER A 4 -13.22 4.21 -10.47
CA SER A 4 -14.25 5.23 -10.41
C SER A 4 -13.83 6.40 -11.28
N GLY A 5 -14.72 6.94 -12.10
CA GLY A 5 -14.36 8.08 -12.93
C GLY A 5 -15.53 8.73 -13.65
N GLY A 6 -15.32 9.98 -14.03
CA GLY A 6 -16.24 10.80 -14.81
C GLY A 6 -15.46 11.75 -15.73
N PRO A 7 -16.14 12.68 -16.43
CA PRO A 7 -15.45 13.66 -17.25
C PRO A 7 -14.46 14.49 -16.41
N GLY A 8 -13.16 14.35 -16.71
CA GLY A 8 -12.09 15.11 -16.04
C GLY A 8 -11.58 14.52 -14.73
N TRP A 9 -11.92 13.29 -14.35
CA TRP A 9 -11.31 12.68 -13.16
C TRP A 9 -11.31 11.16 -13.20
N ARG A 10 -10.30 10.56 -12.56
CA ARG A 10 -10.17 9.12 -12.39
C ARG A 10 -9.62 8.78 -11.01
N ILE A 11 -10.29 7.90 -10.29
CA ILE A 11 -9.80 7.28 -9.06
C ILE A 11 -9.67 5.78 -9.30
N THR A 12 -8.49 5.24 -9.06
CA THR A 12 -8.25 3.80 -9.09
C THR A 12 -7.97 3.30 -7.68
N MET A 13 -8.43 2.10 -7.37
CA MET A 13 -8.25 1.47 -6.07
C MET A 13 -7.99 -0.02 -6.23
N ASP A 14 -6.91 -0.50 -5.65
CA ASP A 14 -6.58 -1.92 -5.66
C ASP A 14 -5.59 -2.26 -4.56
N THR A 15 -5.29 -3.54 -4.37
CA THR A 15 -4.19 -3.99 -3.51
C THR A 15 -2.92 -4.32 -4.32
N SER A 16 -1.80 -4.58 -3.65
CA SER A 16 -0.51 -4.84 -4.30
C SER A 16 0.28 -5.96 -3.63
N GLY A 17 0.43 -7.09 -4.32
CA GLY A 17 1.21 -8.24 -3.85
C GLY A 17 2.65 -7.92 -3.43
N PRO A 18 3.44 -7.21 -4.26
CA PRO A 18 4.79 -6.81 -3.87
C PRO A 18 4.83 -5.93 -2.62
N MET A 19 3.87 -5.02 -2.45
CA MET A 19 3.77 -4.20 -1.24
C MET A 19 3.34 -5.01 -0.02
N LEU A 20 2.47 -6.02 -0.19
CA LEU A 20 2.11 -6.95 0.89
C LEU A 20 3.33 -7.73 1.38
N ILE A 21 4.17 -8.22 0.46
CA ILE A 21 5.43 -8.89 0.81
C ILE A 21 6.36 -7.91 1.54
N ALA A 22 6.52 -6.69 1.03
CA ALA A 22 7.34 -5.67 1.69
C ALA A 22 6.81 -5.33 3.10
N LEU A 23 5.50 -5.20 3.25
CA LEU A 23 4.83 -4.93 4.53
C LEU A 23 5.05 -6.07 5.53
N TYR A 24 4.92 -7.33 5.10
CA TYR A 24 5.24 -8.49 5.91
C TYR A 24 6.71 -8.46 6.38
N LEU A 25 7.64 -8.17 5.46
CA LEU A 25 9.07 -8.14 5.78
C LEU A 25 9.43 -7.03 6.76
N ARG A 26 8.76 -5.88 6.66
CA ARG A 26 8.93 -4.78 7.61
C ARG A 26 8.59 -5.24 9.02
N ASP A 27 7.42 -5.87 9.18
CA ASP A 27 6.89 -6.24 10.49
C ASP A 27 7.63 -7.45 11.09
N VAL A 28 7.98 -8.46 10.27
CA VAL A 28 8.76 -9.62 10.75
C VAL A 28 10.15 -9.20 11.22
N ALA A 29 10.77 -8.21 10.56
CA ALA A 29 12.07 -7.70 10.94
C ALA A 29 12.02 -6.62 12.04
N GLY A 30 10.83 -6.15 12.42
CA GLY A 30 10.65 -5.15 13.48
C GLY A 30 11.19 -3.78 13.07
N LEU A 31 11.04 -3.44 11.80
CA LEU A 31 11.47 -2.17 11.22
C LEU A 31 10.43 -1.08 11.54
N ASP A 32 10.16 -0.89 12.82
CA ASP A 32 9.17 0.07 13.30
C ASP A 32 9.59 1.49 12.90
N GLY A 33 8.62 2.26 12.42
CA GLY A 33 8.90 3.61 11.93
C GLY A 33 9.67 3.65 10.61
N ALA A 34 9.83 2.53 9.89
CA ALA A 34 10.44 2.53 8.57
C ALA A 34 9.46 3.01 7.50
N GLY A 35 9.98 3.76 6.54
CA GLY A 35 9.24 4.31 5.41
C GLY A 35 8.80 5.75 5.63
N ARG A 36 8.45 6.41 4.51
CA ARG A 36 7.95 7.78 4.50
C ARG A 36 6.66 7.85 3.68
N PRO A 37 5.51 8.12 4.30
CA PRO A 37 5.30 8.17 5.75
C PRO A 37 5.41 6.78 6.39
N SER A 38 5.65 6.74 7.71
CA SER A 38 5.58 5.50 8.46
C SER A 38 4.13 5.02 8.53
N LEU A 39 3.86 3.87 7.93
CA LEU A 39 2.54 3.21 8.00
C LEU A 39 2.40 2.46 9.33
N SER A 40 1.16 2.23 9.78
CA SER A 40 0.89 1.35 10.92
C SER A 40 1.28 -0.10 10.59
N HIS A 41 1.31 -0.97 11.61
CA HIS A 41 1.55 -2.40 11.44
C HIS A 41 0.52 -3.07 10.53
N ALA A 42 0.90 -4.23 9.99
CA ALA A 42 0.01 -5.11 9.25
C ALA A 42 -1.03 -5.77 10.18
N ALA A 43 -2.20 -6.05 9.61
CA ALA A 43 -3.23 -6.89 10.18
C ALA A 43 -3.44 -8.12 9.27
N PRO A 44 -3.49 -9.35 9.80
CA PRO A 44 -3.20 -9.73 11.18
C PRO A 44 -1.73 -9.47 11.56
N LYS A 45 -1.46 -9.32 12.86
CA LYS A 45 -0.13 -9.00 13.38
C LYS A 45 0.88 -10.07 12.95
N VAL A 46 1.94 -9.65 12.26
CA VAL A 46 3.09 -10.49 11.93
C VAL A 46 4.00 -10.60 13.16
N ARG A 47 4.45 -11.82 13.47
CA ARG A 47 5.35 -12.05 14.61
C ARG A 47 6.77 -11.63 14.25
N HIS A 48 7.38 -10.86 15.14
CA HIS A 48 8.78 -10.46 15.03
C HIS A 48 9.73 -11.67 15.09
N ALA A 49 10.81 -11.62 14.33
CA ALA A 49 11.93 -12.55 14.38
C ALA A 49 13.25 -11.78 14.50
N ASP A 50 14.24 -12.39 15.15
CA ASP A 50 15.57 -11.77 15.31
C ASP A 50 16.44 -12.04 14.07
N HIS A 51 16.79 -10.96 13.36
CA HIS A 51 17.66 -10.99 12.18
C HIS A 51 19.07 -10.44 12.43
N SER A 52 19.44 -10.19 13.69
CA SER A 52 20.75 -9.64 14.07
C SER A 52 21.91 -10.48 13.51
N HIS A 53 21.84 -11.80 13.67
CA HIS A 53 22.83 -12.73 13.12
C HIS A 53 22.75 -12.86 11.60
N LEU A 54 21.55 -12.79 11.01
CA LEU A 54 21.37 -12.94 9.57
C LEU A 54 21.96 -11.74 8.81
N THR A 55 21.95 -10.56 9.41
CA THR A 55 22.37 -9.30 8.77
C THR A 55 23.73 -8.78 9.25
N SER A 56 24.39 -9.46 10.21
CA SER A 56 25.63 -8.99 10.84
C SER A 56 26.72 -8.62 9.84
N ASP A 57 26.91 -9.46 8.83
CA ASP A 57 28.01 -9.33 7.87
C ASP A 57 27.71 -8.33 6.74
N VAL A 58 26.51 -7.73 6.74
CA VAL A 58 26.02 -6.82 5.70
C VAL A 58 25.38 -5.57 6.25
N GLY A 59 25.96 -5.04 7.32
CA GLY A 59 25.58 -3.74 7.88
C GLY A 59 24.42 -3.80 8.89
N GLY A 60 23.93 -5.00 9.22
CA GLY A 60 22.97 -5.21 10.30
C GLY A 60 21.57 -4.65 10.01
N ILE A 61 20.81 -4.46 11.09
CA ILE A 61 19.42 -3.97 11.05
C ILE A 61 19.33 -2.55 10.44
N GLN A 62 20.34 -1.71 10.61
CA GLN A 62 20.33 -0.36 10.05
C GLN A 62 20.45 -0.36 8.51
N ALA A 63 21.26 -1.27 7.95
CA ALA A 63 21.32 -1.48 6.51
C ALA A 63 19.99 -2.05 6.00
N LEU A 64 19.45 -3.06 6.69
CA LEU A 64 18.14 -3.64 6.37
C LEU A 64 17.03 -2.58 6.31
N LYS A 65 16.97 -1.67 7.30
CA LYS A 65 16.00 -0.57 7.32
C LYS A 65 16.13 0.31 6.09
N THR A 66 17.34 0.80 5.80
CA THR A 66 17.60 1.68 4.65
C THR A 66 17.26 1.01 3.32
N GLU A 67 17.66 -0.26 3.16
CA GLU A 67 17.40 -1.04 1.95
C GLU A 67 15.90 -1.31 1.76
N TRP A 68 15.20 -1.63 2.84
CA TRP A 68 13.74 -1.79 2.81
C TRP A 68 13.03 -0.49 2.45
N GLU A 69 13.44 0.65 3.00
CA GLU A 69 12.86 1.97 2.69
C GLU A 69 13.04 2.32 1.21
N ALA A 70 14.23 2.09 0.66
CA ALA A 70 14.51 2.32 -0.75
C ALA A 70 13.66 1.40 -1.67
N TRP A 71 13.48 0.14 -1.28
CA TRP A 71 12.61 -0.77 -2.02
C TRP A 71 11.15 -0.36 -1.93
N TRP A 72 10.66 0.00 -0.74
CA TRP A 72 9.29 0.50 -0.53
C TRP A 72 8.99 1.71 -1.39
N GLU A 73 9.89 2.71 -1.40
CA GLU A 73 9.75 3.90 -2.24
C GLU A 73 9.73 3.55 -3.73
N SER A 74 10.56 2.59 -4.16
CA SER A 74 10.53 2.09 -5.54
C SER A 74 9.20 1.41 -5.90
N LEU A 75 8.58 0.66 -4.98
CA LEU A 75 7.28 0.03 -5.20
C LEU A 75 6.18 1.09 -5.35
N VAL A 76 6.17 2.08 -4.44
CA VAL A 76 5.22 3.21 -4.48
C VAL A 76 5.32 3.95 -5.81
N LYS A 77 6.53 4.28 -6.26
CA LYS A 77 6.74 5.02 -7.52
C LYS A 77 6.41 4.22 -8.77
N ALA A 78 6.56 2.89 -8.72
CA ALA A 78 6.29 2.03 -9.86
C ALA A 78 4.80 1.74 -10.04
N TYR A 79 4.01 1.78 -8.96
CA TYR A 79 2.59 1.46 -8.98
C TYR A 79 1.78 2.38 -9.94
N PRO A 80 0.79 1.86 -10.69
CA PRO A 80 0.26 0.48 -10.71
C PRO A 80 1.02 -0.47 -11.64
N LYS A 81 2.20 -0.10 -12.16
CA LYS A 81 2.98 -0.96 -13.05
C LYS A 81 3.46 -2.20 -12.28
N PRO A 82 3.58 -3.36 -12.95
CA PRO A 82 4.14 -4.55 -12.34
C PRO A 82 5.54 -4.24 -11.80
N ALA A 83 5.74 -4.49 -10.50
CA ALA A 83 7.05 -4.35 -9.88
C ALA A 83 8.05 -5.36 -10.47
N SER A 84 9.34 -5.06 -10.36
CA SER A 84 10.41 -6.01 -10.71
C SER A 84 10.17 -7.37 -10.06
N GLU A 85 10.39 -8.42 -10.83
CA GLU A 85 10.04 -9.79 -10.45
C GLU A 85 10.78 -10.22 -9.17
N LEU A 86 10.02 -10.58 -8.14
CA LEU A 86 10.52 -11.21 -6.92
C LEU A 86 10.81 -12.69 -7.21
N ALA A 87 11.91 -12.94 -7.93
CA ALA A 87 12.25 -14.29 -8.40
C ALA A 87 13.18 -15.03 -7.42
N PRO A 88 12.71 -16.11 -6.76
CA PRO A 88 13.58 -16.97 -5.95
C PRO A 88 14.56 -17.78 -6.82
N PRO A 89 15.58 -18.42 -6.23
CA PRO A 89 16.02 -18.31 -4.82
C PRO A 89 17.00 -17.16 -4.61
N SER A 90 17.54 -16.59 -5.70
CA SER A 90 18.67 -15.66 -5.62
C SER A 90 18.25 -14.20 -5.53
N PHE A 91 17.02 -13.83 -5.91
CA PHE A 91 16.51 -12.45 -5.80
C PHE A 91 17.51 -11.42 -6.35
N LYS A 92 18.04 -11.65 -7.55
CA LYS A 92 19.14 -10.85 -8.13
C LYS A 92 18.86 -9.35 -8.20
N ALA A 93 17.59 -8.97 -8.26
CA ALA A 93 17.14 -7.58 -8.19
C ALA A 93 17.64 -6.85 -6.91
N PHE A 94 17.93 -7.59 -5.84
CA PHE A 94 18.42 -7.08 -4.56
C PHE A 94 19.92 -7.27 -4.37
N GLY A 95 20.70 -7.46 -5.44
CA GLY A 95 22.17 -7.58 -5.34
C GLY A 95 22.86 -6.34 -4.72
N ASN A 96 22.22 -5.17 -4.82
CA ASN A 96 22.66 -3.92 -4.17
C ASN A 96 22.04 -3.71 -2.78
N SER A 97 21.28 -4.69 -2.27
CA SER A 97 20.57 -4.64 -0.99
C SER A 97 20.74 -5.97 -0.25
N PRO A 98 21.97 -6.31 0.17
CA PRO A 98 22.30 -7.64 0.65
C PRO A 98 21.72 -7.99 2.03
N ALA A 99 21.33 -7.01 2.86
CA ALA A 99 20.64 -7.28 4.12
C ALA A 99 19.19 -7.66 3.86
N LEU A 100 18.48 -6.88 3.04
CA LEU A 100 17.13 -7.15 2.57
C LEU A 100 17.06 -8.47 1.81
N GLN A 101 18.02 -8.75 0.93
CA GLN A 101 18.09 -10.00 0.18
C GLN A 101 18.12 -11.22 1.09
N ARG A 102 18.93 -11.21 2.16
CA ARG A 102 19.01 -12.33 3.12
C ARG A 102 17.71 -12.53 3.88
N VAL A 103 17.10 -11.44 4.37
CA VAL A 103 15.83 -11.51 5.10
C VAL A 103 14.70 -11.98 4.19
N LEU A 104 14.63 -11.46 2.97
CA LEU A 104 13.69 -11.91 1.94
C LEU A 104 13.87 -13.41 1.66
N GLN A 105 15.10 -13.89 1.47
CA GLN A 105 15.37 -15.32 1.27
C GLN A 105 14.88 -16.19 2.43
N ALA A 106 15.13 -15.77 3.67
CA ALA A 106 14.72 -16.52 4.86
C ALA A 106 13.19 -16.57 5.03
N HIS A 107 12.48 -15.55 4.55
CA HIS A 107 11.04 -15.38 4.80
C HIS A 107 10.16 -15.51 3.56
N PHE A 108 10.70 -15.72 2.36
CA PHE A 108 9.94 -15.60 1.11
C PHE A 108 8.70 -16.49 1.07
N GLY A 109 8.81 -17.76 1.48
CA GLY A 109 7.66 -18.66 1.51
C GLY A 109 6.54 -18.18 2.43
N SER A 110 6.88 -17.75 3.64
CA SER A 110 5.93 -17.21 4.61
C SER A 110 5.34 -15.87 4.16
N ALA A 111 6.16 -14.99 3.58
CA ALA A 111 5.73 -13.69 3.08
C ALA A 111 4.79 -13.84 1.88
N LEU A 112 5.10 -14.76 0.96
CA LEU A 112 4.26 -15.07 -0.20
C LEU A 112 2.93 -15.66 0.23
N GLY A 113 2.94 -16.68 1.11
CA GLY A 113 1.70 -17.27 1.63
C GLY A 113 0.84 -16.23 2.35
N TRP A 114 1.45 -15.42 3.22
CA TRP A 114 0.73 -14.34 3.91
C TRP A 114 0.14 -13.32 2.92
N ALA A 115 0.88 -12.92 1.89
CA ALA A 115 0.40 -11.98 0.89
C ALA A 115 -0.74 -12.56 0.04
N THR A 116 -0.65 -13.83 -0.36
CA THR A 116 -1.71 -14.54 -1.07
C THR A 116 -3.00 -14.56 -0.25
N ASP A 117 -2.94 -14.95 1.03
CA ASP A 117 -4.12 -14.95 1.90
C ASP A 117 -4.76 -13.55 2.00
N ARG A 118 -3.96 -12.47 2.01
CA ARG A 118 -4.49 -11.08 2.06
C ARG A 118 -5.09 -10.64 0.73
N ILE A 119 -4.57 -11.12 -0.40
CA ILE A 119 -5.15 -10.87 -1.72
C ILE A 119 -6.51 -11.55 -1.83
N ASP A 120 -6.62 -12.80 -1.35
CA ASP A 120 -7.88 -13.54 -1.35
C ASP A 120 -8.92 -12.86 -0.44
N GLU A 121 -8.53 -12.46 0.78
CA GLU A 121 -9.39 -11.68 1.68
C GLU A 121 -9.82 -10.33 1.06
N TYR A 122 -8.91 -9.66 0.35
CA TYR A 122 -9.22 -8.42 -0.34
C TYR A 122 -10.25 -8.62 -1.45
N ALA A 123 -10.13 -9.69 -2.23
CA ALA A 123 -11.10 -10.04 -3.27
C ALA A 123 -12.49 -10.32 -2.69
N ASP A 124 -12.57 -11.02 -1.56
CA ASP A 124 -13.84 -11.26 -0.85
C ASP A 124 -14.46 -9.93 -0.35
N LEU A 125 -13.63 -9.02 0.17
CA LEU A 125 -14.08 -7.68 0.59
C LEU A 125 -14.57 -6.84 -0.60
N GLU A 126 -13.86 -6.84 -1.73
CA GLU A 126 -14.31 -6.15 -2.95
C GLU A 126 -15.67 -6.67 -3.41
N ALA A 127 -15.85 -8.00 -3.49
CA ALA A 127 -17.12 -8.61 -3.89
C ALA A 127 -18.28 -8.22 -2.95
N ALA A 128 -18.03 -8.22 -1.64
CA ALA A 128 -19.02 -7.79 -0.66
C ALA A 128 -19.35 -6.29 -0.77
N ARG A 129 -18.37 -5.43 -1.05
CA ARG A 129 -18.58 -3.98 -1.23
C ARG A 129 -19.39 -3.66 -2.47
N GLU A 130 -19.10 -4.35 -3.57
CA GLU A 130 -19.84 -4.21 -4.83
C GLU A 130 -21.32 -4.58 -4.64
N ALA A 131 -21.60 -5.69 -3.94
CA ALA A 131 -22.96 -6.09 -3.61
C ALA A 131 -23.73 -5.09 -2.72
N ASN A 132 -23.02 -4.33 -1.88
CA ASN A 132 -23.60 -3.35 -0.95
C ASN A 132 -23.58 -1.90 -1.47
N GLY A 133 -23.03 -1.64 -2.67
CA GLY A 133 -22.98 -0.30 -3.26
C GLY A 133 -22.05 0.69 -2.55
N VAL A 134 -21.12 0.24 -1.69
CA VAL A 134 -20.24 1.11 -0.89
C VAL A 134 -19.40 2.05 -1.76
N THR A 135 -19.06 1.61 -2.97
CA THR A 135 -18.28 2.38 -3.96
C THR A 135 -19.04 3.55 -4.58
N GLN A 136 -20.37 3.60 -4.47
CA GLN A 136 -21.17 4.74 -4.93
C GLN A 136 -20.88 6.00 -4.12
N VAL A 137 -20.57 5.85 -2.82
CA VAL A 137 -20.25 6.98 -1.92
C VAL A 137 -19.03 7.76 -2.40
N LEU A 138 -18.02 7.08 -2.96
CA LEU A 138 -16.83 7.74 -3.51
C LEU A 138 -17.18 8.58 -4.75
N ASN A 139 -18.00 8.03 -5.65
CA ASN A 139 -18.43 8.75 -6.84
C ASN A 139 -19.26 9.98 -6.48
N GLU A 140 -20.26 9.83 -5.61
CA GLU A 140 -21.11 10.93 -5.15
C GLU A 140 -20.29 12.04 -4.52
N MET A 141 -19.31 11.71 -3.67
CA MET A 141 -18.43 12.69 -3.04
C MET A 141 -17.59 13.50 -4.05
N VAL A 142 -17.07 12.85 -5.09
CA VAL A 142 -16.28 13.53 -6.12
C VAL A 142 -17.18 14.36 -7.02
N GLU A 143 -18.34 13.84 -7.40
CA GLU A 143 -19.33 14.56 -8.21
C GLU A 143 -19.84 15.82 -7.48
N ASP A 144 -20.20 15.71 -6.21
CA ASP A 144 -20.60 16.85 -5.35
C ASP A 144 -19.51 17.93 -5.37
N ARG A 145 -18.24 17.52 -5.23
CA ARG A 145 -17.12 18.46 -5.23
C ARG A 145 -16.92 19.14 -6.58
N LEU A 146 -17.01 18.40 -7.68
CA LEU A 146 -16.86 18.96 -9.03
C LEU A 146 -18.00 19.94 -9.35
N LEU A 147 -19.21 19.68 -8.85
CA LEU A 147 -20.33 20.60 -8.94
C LEU A 147 -20.06 21.91 -8.18
N GLU A 148 -19.44 21.85 -7.00
CA GLU A 148 -19.05 23.04 -6.22
C GLU A 148 -17.96 23.88 -6.91
N VAL A 149 -16.94 23.24 -7.48
CA VAL A 149 -15.79 23.93 -8.11
C VAL A 149 -16.14 24.45 -9.51
N GLY A 150 -17.11 23.82 -10.19
CA GLY A 150 -17.59 24.23 -11.51
C GLY A 150 -16.55 24.05 -12.63
N ARG A 151 -16.65 24.87 -13.69
CA ARG A 151 -15.80 24.79 -14.92
C ARG A 151 -14.30 25.04 -14.70
N SER A 152 -13.87 25.29 -13.47
CA SER A 152 -12.48 25.51 -13.10
C SER A 152 -11.78 24.26 -12.55
N SER A 153 -12.48 23.13 -12.45
CA SER A 153 -11.85 21.90 -11.99
C SER A 153 -10.80 21.40 -12.98
N ARG A 154 -9.63 21.03 -12.46
CA ARG A 154 -8.55 20.44 -13.23
C ARG A 154 -8.77 18.96 -13.42
N ASP A 155 -8.34 18.45 -14.57
CA ASP A 155 -8.27 17.02 -14.77
C ASP A 155 -7.31 16.41 -13.74
N PHE A 156 -7.79 15.45 -12.94
CA PHE A 156 -6.95 14.79 -11.93
C PHE A 156 -7.10 13.28 -11.93
N GLU A 157 -6.02 12.62 -11.49
CA GLU A 157 -6.00 11.19 -11.22
C GLU A 157 -5.59 10.97 -9.77
N LEU A 158 -6.23 10.02 -9.09
CA LEU A 158 -5.86 9.59 -7.75
C LEU A 158 -5.75 8.06 -7.73
N THR A 159 -4.61 7.56 -7.27
CA THR A 159 -4.35 6.13 -7.12
C THR A 159 -4.37 5.76 -5.65
N ILE A 160 -5.31 4.91 -5.26
CA ILE A 160 -5.47 4.44 -3.89
C ILE A 160 -4.95 2.99 -3.81
N ILE A 161 -4.03 2.75 -2.88
CA ILE A 161 -3.47 1.43 -2.61
C ILE A 161 -4.01 0.96 -1.27
N GLU A 162 -4.83 -0.09 -1.29
CA GLU A 162 -5.39 -0.70 -0.09
C GLU A 162 -4.45 -1.75 0.48
N LEU A 163 -4.07 -1.55 1.74
CA LEU A 163 -3.23 -2.47 2.49
C LEU A 163 -3.94 -2.92 3.78
N PRO A 164 -3.63 -4.12 4.28
CA PRO A 164 -4.21 -4.64 5.50
C PRO A 164 -3.47 -4.07 6.71
N LEU A 165 -3.89 -2.88 7.12
CA LEU A 165 -3.24 -2.09 8.16
C LEU A 165 -4.07 -2.11 9.45
N SER A 166 -3.38 -2.18 10.60
CA SER A 166 -3.99 -2.31 11.92
C SER A 166 -4.85 -1.11 12.33
N GLU A 167 -4.54 0.07 11.81
CA GLU A 167 -5.26 1.30 12.08
C GLU A 167 -6.13 1.69 10.87
N PRO A 168 -7.37 2.16 11.08
CA PRO A 168 -8.22 2.72 10.01
C PRO A 168 -7.71 4.12 9.64
N ARG A 169 -6.60 4.18 8.90
CA ARG A 169 -5.91 5.42 8.53
C ARG A 169 -5.49 5.41 7.07
N ALA A 170 -5.33 6.60 6.50
CA ALA A 170 -4.80 6.83 5.17
C ALA A 170 -3.57 7.76 5.21
N TRP A 171 -2.74 7.65 4.18
CA TRP A 171 -1.50 8.38 4.01
C TRP A 171 -1.41 8.86 2.57
N TYR A 172 -1.43 10.18 2.40
CA TYR A 172 -1.24 10.79 1.10
C TYR A 172 0.24 10.82 0.71
N LEU A 173 0.51 10.46 -0.53
CA LEU A 173 1.80 10.40 -1.18
C LEU A 173 1.74 11.23 -2.46
N GLU A 174 2.42 12.38 -2.44
CA GLU A 174 2.49 13.24 -3.62
C GLU A 174 3.07 12.48 -4.83
N PRO A 175 2.60 12.80 -6.05
CA PRO A 175 1.64 13.86 -6.37
C PRO A 175 0.18 13.39 -6.45
N SER A 176 -0.11 12.09 -6.43
CA SER A 176 -1.46 11.57 -6.72
C SER A 176 -1.69 10.15 -6.21
N THR A 177 -0.92 9.70 -5.22
CA THR A 177 -1.02 8.36 -4.64
C THR A 177 -1.48 8.45 -3.20
N MET A 178 -2.27 7.50 -2.75
CA MET A 178 -2.66 7.38 -1.35
C MET A 178 -2.60 5.92 -0.95
N ILE A 179 -1.99 5.64 0.19
CA ILE A 179 -2.07 4.32 0.82
C ILE A 179 -3.12 4.40 1.91
N MET A 180 -3.97 3.39 2.03
CA MET A 180 -4.96 3.35 3.09
C MET A 180 -5.21 1.95 3.63
N SER A 181 -5.72 1.88 4.85
CA SER A 181 -6.26 0.64 5.40
C SER A 181 -7.53 0.23 4.65
N HIS A 182 -7.66 -1.03 4.24
CA HIS A 182 -8.90 -1.55 3.65
C HIS A 182 -10.11 -1.41 4.60
N ARG A 183 -9.88 -1.23 5.90
CA ARG A 183 -10.95 -1.08 6.90
C ARG A 183 -11.66 0.27 6.77
N LEU A 184 -11.00 1.29 6.21
CA LEU A 184 -11.59 2.63 6.08
C LEU A 184 -12.88 2.66 5.27
N LEU A 185 -13.01 1.83 4.23
CA LEU A 185 -14.23 1.79 3.42
C LEU A 185 -15.45 1.26 4.18
N SER A 186 -15.26 0.60 5.33
CA SER A 186 -16.37 0.23 6.21
C SER A 186 -16.84 1.38 7.10
N GLU A 187 -16.12 2.50 7.11
CA GLU A 187 -16.39 3.71 7.90
C GLU A 187 -16.46 4.94 6.96
N PRO A 188 -17.58 5.15 6.24
CA PRO A 188 -17.69 6.16 5.18
C PRO A 188 -17.31 7.58 5.60
N ASP A 189 -17.71 8.01 6.81
CA ASP A 189 -17.39 9.34 7.33
C ASP A 189 -15.88 9.52 7.56
N VAL A 190 -15.21 8.49 8.06
CA VAL A 190 -13.76 8.51 8.31
C VAL A 190 -13.01 8.47 6.98
N PHE A 191 -13.41 7.60 6.06
CA PHE A 191 -12.87 7.56 4.70
C PHE A 191 -13.00 8.93 4.01
N ARG A 192 -14.19 9.54 4.03
CA ARG A 192 -14.45 10.86 3.47
C ARG A 192 -13.51 11.93 4.05
N SER A 193 -13.30 11.91 5.37
CA SER A 193 -12.40 12.87 6.03
C SER A 193 -10.94 12.80 5.55
N TYR A 194 -10.49 11.64 5.05
CA TYR A 194 -9.14 11.45 4.51
C TYR A 194 -9.05 11.77 3.01
N VAL A 195 -10.05 11.39 2.23
CA VAL A 195 -10.03 11.55 0.77
C VAL A 195 -10.39 12.97 0.35
N GLN A 196 -11.34 13.62 1.03
CA GLN A 196 -11.82 14.95 0.67
C GLN A 196 -10.68 16.00 0.57
N PRO A 197 -9.77 16.15 1.55
CA PRO A 197 -8.66 17.10 1.43
C PRO A 197 -7.71 16.81 0.26
N VAL A 198 -7.55 15.54 -0.10
CA VAL A 198 -6.71 15.13 -1.25
C VAL A 198 -7.39 15.50 -2.56
N VAL A 199 -8.69 15.24 -2.68
CA VAL A 199 -9.48 15.66 -3.84
C VAL A 199 -9.47 17.18 -3.96
N GLU A 200 -9.63 17.92 -2.86
CA GLU A 200 -9.55 19.40 -2.85
C GLU A 200 -8.18 19.94 -3.28
N LEU A 201 -7.11 19.19 -3.05
CA LEU A 201 -5.76 19.56 -3.48
C LEU A 201 -5.54 19.33 -4.99
N LEU A 202 -6.20 18.30 -5.54
CA LEU A 202 -5.99 17.84 -6.91
C LEU A 202 -6.97 18.46 -7.93
N ALA A 203 -8.23 18.66 -7.52
CA ALA A 203 -9.35 19.12 -8.36
C ALA A 203 -9.44 20.65 -8.48
#